data_AF-A0A0A1TVX1-F1
#
_entry.id   AF-A0A0A1TVX1-F1
#
_cell.length_a   1.000
_cell.length_b   1.000
_cell.length_c   1.000
_cell.angle_alpha   90.00
_cell.angle_beta   90.00
_cell.angle_gamma   90.00
#
_symmetry.space_group_name_H-M   'P 1'
#
loop_
_entity.id
_entity.type
_entity.pdbx_description
1 polymer ?
#
loop_
_entity_poly.entity_id
_entity_poly.type
_entity_poly.pdbx_seq_one_letter_code
_entity_poly.pdbx_strand_id
1 'polypeptide(L)'
;MSHSSGISISKALIDGFKTLNEGHGRFIKASIEEDQIVPKYTEQGTSDFEGDLDLVLNQLVDAEPCYILFRTEEKDDLSNGYKWLLLSYIPDKSKVRMKMLYSSTKAIFRQTLGGNVFSSEIHGTVKADFGKSGYEAYLKHEAAAPPLTEQEEEREKEIELGTAGYTVSTGMATVTASNGVAFPVEDAVTEAVKKMCDSGNNFVEIGIDIDNEKIVLRNETQATIEDVEKLISKELPSFIFFRWDHTHEDKEFKSIIYIFSCPDGSHGTKSAPVRQRMLYSTSKGAVENVLTQNNAEVTLKVEINSPDDFKVDEIKDKIHPPPVEEKKMFAKPKPKFARKK
;
A
#
# COMPACT_ATOMS: atom_id res chain seq x y z
N MET A 1 -1.77 2.29 -28.31
CA MET A 1 -1.87 1.51 -29.56
C MET A 1 -0.53 1.60 -30.27
N SER A 2 0.32 0.58 -30.11
CA SER A 2 1.52 0.42 -30.93
C SER A 2 1.11 -0.08 -32.33
N HIS A 3 1.74 0.45 -33.38
CA HIS A 3 1.58 0.15 -34.82
C HIS A 3 0.40 -0.76 -35.21
N SER A 4 -0.76 -0.17 -35.49
CA SER A 4 -1.92 -0.90 -35.98
C SER A 4 -2.09 -0.76 -37.50
N SER A 5 -2.49 -1.84 -38.17
CA SER A 5 -2.81 -1.87 -39.61
C SER A 5 -4.08 -1.11 -39.99
N GLY A 6 -4.98 -0.84 -39.03
CA GLY A 6 -6.28 -0.21 -39.29
C GLY A 6 -7.30 -1.13 -40.00
N ILE A 7 -6.99 -2.41 -40.16
CA ILE A 7 -7.88 -3.40 -40.80
C ILE A 7 -9.14 -3.60 -39.95
N SER A 8 -10.30 -3.60 -40.63
CA SER A 8 -11.61 -3.74 -39.99
C SER A 8 -12.12 -5.18 -40.03
N ILE A 9 -13.04 -5.53 -39.13
CA ILE A 9 -13.69 -6.84 -39.12
C ILE A 9 -14.93 -6.79 -40.02
N SER A 10 -15.09 -7.79 -40.89
CA SER A 10 -16.30 -7.91 -41.71
C SER A 10 -17.54 -8.19 -40.85
N LYS A 11 -18.70 -7.68 -41.26
CA LYS A 11 -19.97 -7.94 -40.59
C LYS A 11 -20.29 -9.44 -40.51
N ALA A 12 -19.95 -10.19 -41.56
CA ALA A 12 -20.13 -11.64 -41.61
C ALA A 12 -19.38 -12.38 -40.50
N LEU A 13 -18.15 -11.96 -40.18
CA LEU A 13 -17.38 -12.55 -39.09
C LEU A 13 -17.97 -12.20 -37.73
N ILE A 14 -18.45 -10.96 -37.54
CA ILE A 14 -19.12 -10.54 -36.29
C ILE A 14 -20.41 -11.34 -36.06
N ASP A 15 -21.23 -11.50 -37.11
CA ASP A 15 -22.49 -12.24 -37.01
C ASP A 15 -22.22 -13.73 -36.77
N GLY A 16 -21.24 -14.33 -37.46
CA GLY A 16 -20.80 -15.70 -37.19
C GLY A 16 -20.29 -15.89 -35.76
N PHE A 17 -19.48 -14.96 -35.25
CA PHE A 17 -19.00 -15.00 -33.87
C PHE A 17 -20.14 -14.98 -32.86
N LYS A 18 -21.16 -14.13 -33.06
CA LYS A 18 -22.36 -14.09 -32.20
C LYS A 18 -23.12 -15.42 -32.20
N THR A 19 -23.34 -16.02 -33.36
CA THR A 19 -24.02 -17.31 -33.48
C THR A 19 -23.27 -18.41 -32.72
N LEU A 20 -21.94 -18.46 -32.81
CA LEU A 20 -21.17 -19.44 -32.06
C LEU A 20 -21.19 -19.13 -30.55
N ASN A 21 -21.24 -17.85 -30.17
CA ASN A 21 -21.32 -17.43 -28.77
C ASN A 21 -22.67 -17.81 -28.11
N GLU A 22 -23.71 -18.05 -28.91
CA GLU A 22 -25.00 -18.59 -28.44
C GLU A 22 -24.98 -20.11 -28.22
N GLY A 23 -23.94 -20.80 -28.69
CA GLY A 23 -23.81 -22.26 -28.54
C GLY A 23 -23.66 -23.04 -29.84
N HIS A 24 -23.78 -22.39 -31.01
CA HIS A 24 -23.90 -23.07 -32.30
C HIS A 24 -22.59 -23.16 -33.08
N GLY A 25 -21.64 -23.92 -32.52
CA GLY A 25 -20.38 -24.30 -33.17
C GLY A 25 -19.16 -24.18 -32.25
N ARG A 26 -18.02 -24.68 -32.72
CA ARG A 26 -16.80 -24.80 -31.92
C ARG A 26 -15.75 -23.77 -32.27
N PHE A 27 -15.43 -23.57 -33.54
CA PHE A 27 -14.46 -22.55 -33.93
C PHE A 27 -14.73 -21.96 -35.30
N ILE A 28 -14.17 -20.77 -35.52
CA ILE A 28 -14.22 -20.08 -36.82
C ILE A 28 -12.81 -19.65 -37.23
N LYS A 29 -12.38 -20.07 -38.42
CA LYS A 29 -11.15 -19.61 -39.07
C LYS A 29 -11.44 -18.28 -39.78
N ALA A 30 -10.59 -17.30 -39.55
CA ALA A 30 -10.63 -16.00 -40.16
C ALA A 30 -9.31 -15.68 -40.86
N SER A 31 -9.40 -15.00 -42.00
CA SER A 31 -8.25 -14.52 -42.77
C SER A 31 -8.44 -13.05 -43.14
N ILE A 32 -7.33 -12.37 -43.45
CA ILE A 32 -7.35 -11.00 -43.95
C ILE A 32 -7.41 -11.05 -45.48
N GLU A 33 -8.46 -10.48 -46.05
CA GLU A 33 -8.65 -10.29 -47.49
C GLU A 33 -9.15 -8.87 -47.75
N GLU A 34 -8.60 -8.19 -48.76
CA GLU A 34 -9.02 -6.84 -49.17
C GLU A 34 -9.19 -5.86 -47.98
N ASP A 35 -8.21 -5.83 -47.08
CA ASP A 35 -8.18 -4.99 -45.87
C ASP A 35 -9.36 -5.20 -44.89
N GLN A 36 -9.98 -6.39 -44.93
CA GLN A 36 -10.96 -6.85 -43.96
C GLN A 36 -10.65 -8.25 -43.42
N ILE A 37 -11.03 -8.50 -42.18
CA ILE A 37 -10.99 -9.83 -41.58
C ILE A 37 -12.30 -10.55 -41.91
N VAL A 38 -12.20 -11.62 -42.69
CA VAL A 38 -13.34 -12.38 -43.23
C VAL A 38 -13.37 -13.80 -42.68
N PRO A 39 -14.56 -14.39 -42.45
CA PRO A 39 -14.66 -15.78 -42.05
C PRO A 39 -14.38 -16.69 -43.25
N LYS A 40 -13.59 -17.75 -43.05
CA LYS A 40 -13.22 -18.72 -44.09
C LYS A 40 -13.79 -20.11 -43.88
N TYR A 41 -13.85 -20.53 -42.63
CA TYR A 41 -14.33 -21.85 -42.27
C TYR A 41 -14.93 -21.80 -40.87
N THR A 42 -16.02 -22.52 -40.67
CA THR A 42 -16.68 -22.66 -39.37
C THR A 42 -16.86 -24.13 -39.09
N GLU A 43 -16.39 -24.57 -37.92
CA GLU A 43 -16.53 -25.94 -37.45
C GLU A 43 -17.61 -26.02 -36.38
N GLN A 44 -18.46 -27.05 -36.46
CA GLN A 44 -19.46 -27.30 -35.43
C GLN A 44 -18.83 -27.96 -34.20
N GLY A 45 -17.83 -28.83 -34.42
CA GLY A 45 -17.15 -29.59 -33.38
C GLY A 45 -18.06 -30.64 -32.74
N THR A 46 -17.56 -31.19 -31.64
CA THR A 46 -18.20 -32.25 -30.86
C THR A 46 -18.35 -31.82 -29.39
N SER A 47 -18.75 -32.75 -28.52
CA SER A 47 -18.76 -32.53 -27.07
C SER A 47 -17.38 -32.68 -26.43
N ASP A 48 -16.35 -33.11 -27.18
CA ASP A 48 -14.99 -33.28 -26.67
C ASP A 48 -14.16 -32.05 -26.99
N PHE A 49 -13.96 -31.18 -25.99
CA PHE A 49 -13.16 -29.96 -26.12
C PHE A 49 -11.73 -30.24 -26.61
N GLU A 50 -11.06 -31.26 -26.07
CA GLU A 50 -9.66 -31.53 -26.39
C GLU A 50 -9.52 -32.18 -27.77
N GLY A 51 -10.41 -33.12 -28.12
CA GLY A 51 -10.44 -33.71 -29.47
C GLY A 51 -10.77 -32.68 -30.55
N ASP A 52 -11.63 -31.70 -30.24
CA ASP A 52 -11.97 -30.62 -31.15
C ASP A 52 -10.80 -29.66 -31.44
N LEU A 53 -9.82 -29.54 -30.52
CA LEU A 53 -8.62 -28.74 -30.77
C LEU A 53 -7.80 -29.33 -31.93
N ASP A 54 -7.74 -30.65 -32.08
CA ASP A 54 -6.98 -31.27 -33.17
C ASP A 54 -7.62 -31.01 -34.54
N LEU A 55 -8.93 -30.71 -34.60
CA LEU A 55 -9.60 -30.28 -35.84
C LEU A 55 -9.05 -28.96 -36.39
N VAL A 56 -8.47 -28.11 -35.52
CA VAL A 56 -7.79 -26.87 -35.91
C VAL A 56 -6.63 -27.16 -36.86
N LEU A 57 -5.89 -28.25 -36.64
CA LEU A 57 -4.70 -28.61 -37.41
C LEU A 57 -5.02 -28.82 -38.90
N ASN A 58 -6.21 -29.35 -39.21
CA ASN A 58 -6.68 -29.56 -40.58
C ASN A 58 -6.89 -28.25 -41.34
N GLN A 59 -7.05 -27.14 -40.62
CA GLN A 59 -7.32 -25.82 -41.18
C GLN A 59 -6.05 -24.96 -41.31
N LEU A 60 -4.90 -25.43 -40.80
CA LEU A 60 -3.63 -24.70 -40.86
C LEU A 60 -2.86 -25.02 -42.16
N VAL A 61 -2.50 -23.97 -42.91
CA VAL A 61 -1.78 -24.08 -44.19
C VAL A 61 -0.36 -23.54 -44.04
N ASP A 62 0.65 -24.29 -44.47
CA ASP A 62 2.07 -24.03 -44.19
C ASP A 62 2.59 -22.62 -44.52
N ALA A 63 2.01 -21.92 -45.50
CA ALA A 63 2.47 -20.61 -45.97
C ALA A 63 1.43 -19.50 -45.80
N GLU A 64 0.30 -19.77 -45.16
CA GLU A 64 -0.82 -18.83 -45.04
C GLU A 64 -1.14 -18.58 -43.55
N PRO A 65 -0.93 -17.34 -43.06
CA PRO A 65 -1.37 -16.97 -41.72
C PRO A 65 -2.89 -16.97 -41.60
N CYS A 66 -3.41 -17.27 -40.42
CA CYS A 66 -4.83 -17.15 -40.11
C CYS A 66 -5.06 -16.94 -38.61
N TYR A 67 -6.24 -16.42 -38.28
CA TYR A 67 -6.75 -16.45 -36.90
C TYR A 67 -7.80 -17.54 -36.77
N ILE A 68 -7.86 -18.16 -35.60
CA ILE A 68 -8.92 -19.10 -35.25
C ILE A 68 -9.49 -18.66 -33.91
N LEU A 69 -10.79 -18.39 -33.89
CA LEU A 69 -11.54 -18.13 -32.66
C LEU A 69 -12.14 -19.46 -32.21
N PHE A 70 -11.67 -19.98 -31.08
CA PHE A 70 -12.07 -21.28 -30.56
C PHE A 70 -12.87 -21.12 -29.26
N ARG A 71 -14.06 -21.71 -29.21
CA ARG A 71 -14.99 -21.57 -28.08
C ARG A 71 -14.68 -22.58 -26.99
N THR A 72 -14.48 -22.09 -25.77
CA THR A 72 -14.35 -22.96 -24.58
C THR A 72 -15.71 -23.39 -24.05
N GLU A 73 -15.71 -24.30 -23.08
CA GLU A 73 -16.94 -24.74 -22.40
C GLU A 73 -17.30 -23.86 -21.20
N GLU A 74 -16.38 -22.99 -20.77
CA GLU A 74 -16.60 -22.04 -19.70
C GLU A 74 -17.52 -20.91 -20.15
N LYS A 75 -18.47 -20.55 -19.30
CA LYS A 75 -19.32 -19.37 -19.47
C LYS A 75 -18.84 -18.23 -18.58
N ASP A 76 -18.98 -17.01 -19.07
CA ASP A 76 -18.72 -15.80 -18.30
C ASP A 76 -20.05 -15.21 -17.81
N ASP A 77 -20.16 -15.07 -16.48
CA ASP A 77 -21.36 -14.60 -15.80
C ASP A 77 -21.71 -13.14 -16.16
N LEU A 78 -20.71 -12.34 -16.57
CA LEU A 78 -20.91 -10.91 -16.90
C LEU A 78 -21.34 -10.68 -18.36
N SER A 79 -20.81 -11.47 -19.30
CA SER A 79 -21.10 -11.32 -20.73
C SER A 79 -22.23 -12.23 -21.24
N ASN A 80 -22.76 -13.13 -20.39
CA ASN A 80 -23.81 -14.09 -20.71
C ASN A 80 -23.47 -14.93 -21.97
N GLY A 81 -22.19 -15.22 -22.16
CA GLY A 81 -21.62 -15.94 -23.30
C GLY A 81 -20.51 -16.91 -22.89
N TYR A 82 -19.89 -17.57 -23.86
CA TYR A 82 -18.76 -18.46 -23.60
C TYR A 82 -17.45 -17.66 -23.54
N LYS A 83 -16.44 -18.20 -22.85
CA LYS A 83 -15.06 -17.73 -22.99
C LYS A 83 -14.41 -18.31 -24.24
N TRP A 84 -13.44 -17.58 -24.79
CA TRP A 84 -12.83 -17.90 -26.08
C TRP A 84 -11.30 -17.96 -26.01
N LEU A 85 -10.73 -18.83 -26.83
CA LEU A 85 -9.31 -18.86 -27.14
C LEU A 85 -9.08 -18.18 -28.49
N LEU A 86 -8.12 -17.27 -28.54
CA LEU A 86 -7.63 -16.70 -29.80
C LEU A 86 -6.35 -17.42 -30.21
N LEU A 87 -6.44 -18.23 -31.27
CA LEU A 87 -5.31 -18.93 -31.86
C LEU A 87 -4.80 -18.12 -33.06
N SER A 88 -3.56 -17.63 -32.98
CA SER A 88 -2.92 -16.81 -34.03
C SER A 88 -1.79 -17.59 -34.67
N TYR A 89 -2.07 -18.16 -35.85
CA TYR A 89 -1.10 -18.92 -36.62
C TYR A 89 -0.44 -18.03 -37.67
N ILE A 90 0.87 -17.80 -37.52
CA ILE A 90 1.67 -16.99 -38.45
C ILE A 90 2.93 -17.79 -38.80
N PRO A 91 2.88 -18.63 -39.85
CA PRO A 91 3.99 -19.51 -40.15
C PRO A 91 5.19 -18.76 -40.72
N ASP A 92 6.39 -19.21 -40.39
CA ASP A 92 7.62 -18.57 -40.84
C ASP A 92 7.80 -18.57 -42.36
N LYS A 93 7.27 -19.60 -43.03
CA LYS A 93 7.26 -19.77 -44.49
C LYS A 93 6.38 -18.73 -45.20
N SER A 94 5.51 -18.02 -44.48
CA SER A 94 4.65 -16.99 -45.09
C SER A 94 5.45 -15.73 -45.48
N LYS A 95 4.95 -15.00 -46.48
CA LYS A 95 5.57 -13.76 -46.96
C LYS A 95 5.68 -12.74 -45.81
N VAL A 96 6.80 -12.03 -45.72
CA VAL A 96 7.05 -11.03 -44.66
C VAL A 96 5.91 -10.01 -44.52
N ARG A 97 5.36 -9.53 -45.65
CA ARG A 97 4.20 -8.63 -45.65
C ARG A 97 3.01 -9.22 -44.90
N MET A 98 2.69 -10.50 -45.10
CA MET A 98 1.59 -11.17 -44.40
C MET A 98 1.89 -11.32 -42.91
N LYS A 99 3.12 -11.72 -42.53
CA LYS A 99 3.52 -11.81 -41.12
C LYS A 99 3.31 -10.49 -40.39
N MET A 100 3.74 -9.39 -41.00
CA MET A 100 3.55 -8.04 -40.46
C MET A 100 2.08 -7.66 -40.38
N LEU A 101 1.30 -7.96 -41.44
CA LEU A 101 -0.12 -7.62 -41.49
C LEU A 101 -0.93 -8.32 -40.40
N TYR A 102 -0.75 -9.63 -40.23
CA TYR A 102 -1.43 -10.37 -39.18
C TYR A 102 -0.93 -9.93 -37.79
N SER A 103 0.38 -9.80 -37.58
CA SER A 103 0.90 -9.36 -36.28
C SER A 103 0.37 -7.98 -35.83
N SER A 104 0.26 -7.02 -36.76
CA SER A 104 -0.23 -5.66 -36.49
C SER A 104 -1.77 -5.52 -36.43
N THR A 105 -2.51 -6.54 -36.89
CA THR A 105 -3.99 -6.52 -36.90
C THR A 105 -4.58 -7.19 -35.66
N LYS A 106 -3.87 -8.15 -35.06
CA LYS A 106 -4.32 -8.99 -33.94
C LYS A 106 -4.94 -8.21 -32.77
N ALA A 107 -4.32 -7.11 -32.36
CA ALA A 107 -4.80 -6.30 -31.23
C ALA A 107 -6.17 -5.64 -31.50
N ILE A 108 -6.37 -5.09 -32.70
CA ILE A 108 -7.68 -4.54 -33.12
C ILE A 108 -8.70 -5.67 -33.21
N PHE A 109 -8.32 -6.80 -33.82
CA PHE A 109 -9.20 -7.95 -33.96
C PHE A 109 -9.78 -8.40 -32.60
N ARG A 110 -8.90 -8.56 -31.61
CA ARG A 110 -9.28 -8.89 -30.22
C ARG A 110 -10.16 -7.82 -29.59
N GLN A 111 -9.81 -6.54 -29.74
CA GLN A 111 -10.54 -5.44 -29.12
C GLN A 111 -11.95 -5.28 -29.68
N THR A 112 -12.12 -5.40 -31.00
CA THR A 112 -13.42 -5.22 -31.66
C THR A 112 -14.41 -6.34 -31.34
N LEU A 113 -13.94 -7.56 -31.08
CA LEU A 113 -14.79 -8.68 -30.64
C LEU A 113 -15.11 -8.67 -29.13
N GLY A 114 -14.49 -7.76 -28.38
CA GLY A 114 -14.61 -7.66 -26.92
C GLY A 114 -13.44 -8.34 -26.23
N GLY A 115 -12.43 -7.56 -25.86
CA GLY A 115 -11.17 -8.10 -25.30
C GLY A 115 -11.35 -8.98 -24.05
N ASN A 116 -12.39 -8.78 -23.26
CA ASN A 116 -12.65 -9.55 -22.04
C ASN A 116 -13.26 -10.95 -22.31
N VAL A 117 -13.73 -11.19 -23.54
CA VAL A 117 -14.33 -12.48 -23.94
C VAL A 117 -13.26 -13.55 -24.15
N PHE A 118 -12.01 -13.14 -24.39
CA PHE A 118 -10.88 -14.03 -24.61
C PHE A 118 -10.19 -14.37 -23.28
N SER A 119 -10.22 -15.65 -22.90
CA SER A 119 -9.53 -16.15 -21.70
C SER A 119 -8.04 -16.30 -21.91
N SER A 120 -7.64 -16.75 -23.11
CA SER A 120 -6.24 -17.00 -23.45
C SER A 120 -5.99 -16.73 -24.92
N GLU A 121 -4.73 -16.42 -25.23
CA GLU A 121 -4.26 -16.15 -26.57
C GLU A 121 -3.01 -16.97 -26.83
N ILE A 122 -3.06 -17.81 -27.87
CA ILE A 122 -1.95 -18.68 -28.25
C ILE A 122 -1.44 -18.22 -29.60
N HIS A 123 -0.16 -17.92 -29.66
CA HIS A 123 0.54 -17.59 -30.88
C HIS A 123 1.46 -18.74 -31.26
N GLY A 124 1.38 -19.18 -32.51
CA GLY A 124 2.20 -20.26 -33.02
C GLY A 124 2.69 -19.98 -34.43
N THR A 125 3.86 -20.54 -34.73
CA THR A 125 4.55 -20.44 -36.02
C THR A 125 4.60 -21.78 -36.74
N VAL A 126 4.42 -22.88 -36.00
CA VAL A 126 4.33 -24.24 -36.55
C VAL A 126 2.99 -24.86 -36.16
N LYS A 127 2.55 -25.87 -36.92
CA LYS A 127 1.27 -26.55 -36.63
C LYS A 127 1.27 -27.26 -35.28
N ALA A 128 2.43 -27.74 -34.83
CA ALA A 128 2.59 -28.40 -33.55
C ALA A 128 2.35 -27.48 -32.33
N ASP A 129 2.35 -26.16 -32.52
CA ASP A 129 1.99 -25.20 -31.47
C ASP A 129 0.48 -25.18 -31.17
N PHE A 130 -0.32 -25.84 -32.01
CA PHE A 130 -1.78 -25.93 -31.90
C PHE A 130 -2.23 -27.38 -31.72
N GLY A 131 -3.55 -27.58 -31.67
CA GLY A 131 -4.13 -28.87 -31.32
C GLY A 131 -4.07 -29.11 -29.81
N LYS A 132 -4.38 -30.34 -29.42
CA LYS A 132 -4.38 -30.76 -28.02
C LYS A 132 -3.00 -30.58 -27.37
N SER A 133 -1.96 -31.12 -28.03
CA SER A 133 -0.59 -31.09 -27.49
C SER A 133 -0.03 -29.67 -27.31
N GLY A 134 -0.29 -28.76 -28.25
CA GLY A 134 0.10 -27.36 -28.13
C GLY A 134 -0.62 -26.63 -27.00
N TYR A 135 -1.91 -26.92 -26.81
CA TYR A 135 -2.70 -26.35 -25.71
C TYR A 135 -2.22 -26.85 -24.34
N GLU A 136 -1.94 -28.14 -24.18
CA GLU A 136 -1.36 -28.70 -22.94
C GLU A 136 0.00 -28.07 -22.62
N ALA A 137 0.85 -27.86 -23.64
CA ALA A 137 2.14 -27.19 -23.47
C ALA A 137 1.96 -25.73 -23.03
N TYR A 138 0.96 -25.02 -23.58
CA TYR A 138 0.61 -23.66 -23.17
C TYR A 138 0.18 -23.61 -21.69
N LEU A 139 -0.73 -24.49 -21.27
CA LEU A 139 -1.17 -24.53 -19.86
C LEU A 139 -0.02 -24.84 -18.91
N LYS A 140 0.88 -25.75 -19.30
CA LYS A 140 2.08 -26.07 -18.50
C LYS A 140 3.02 -24.87 -18.39
N HIS A 141 3.15 -24.06 -19.45
CA HIS A 141 3.96 -22.85 -19.44
C HIS A 141 3.35 -21.77 -18.56
N GLU A 142 2.04 -21.52 -18.65
CA GLU A 142 1.33 -20.55 -17.79
C GLU A 142 1.40 -20.92 -16.29
N ALA A 143 1.42 -22.21 -15.97
CA ALA A 143 1.57 -22.71 -14.60
C ALA A 143 3.02 -22.75 -14.11
N ALA A 144 4.01 -22.55 -14.98
CA ALA A 144 5.42 -22.59 -14.59
C ALA A 144 5.79 -21.32 -13.80
N ALA A 145 6.75 -21.46 -12.88
CA ALA A 145 7.28 -20.31 -12.16
C ALA A 145 7.90 -19.31 -13.14
N PRO A 146 7.63 -17.99 -13.00
CA PRO A 146 8.26 -17.00 -13.85
C PRO A 146 9.77 -17.04 -13.64
N PRO A 147 10.58 -16.86 -14.70
CA PRO A 147 12.02 -16.78 -14.55
C PRO A 147 12.37 -15.50 -13.78
N LEU A 148 12.92 -15.67 -12.58
CA LEU A 148 13.40 -14.57 -11.74
C LEU A 148 14.90 -14.40 -11.90
N THR A 149 15.36 -13.16 -11.78
CA THR A 149 16.80 -12.86 -11.64
C THR A 149 17.25 -13.09 -10.21
N GLU A 150 18.55 -13.34 -9.99
CA GLU A 150 19.13 -13.53 -8.65
C GLU A 150 18.76 -12.38 -7.69
N GLN A 151 18.74 -11.13 -8.19
CA GLN A 151 18.35 -9.96 -7.41
C GLN A 151 16.87 -9.94 -7.01
N GLU A 152 16.00 -10.47 -7.86
CA GLU A 152 14.57 -10.58 -7.56
C GLU A 152 14.31 -11.68 -6.53
N GLU A 153 15.01 -12.81 -6.65
CA GLU A 153 14.96 -13.88 -5.65
C GLU A 153 15.45 -13.42 -4.27
N GLU A 154 16.53 -12.65 -4.22
CA GLU A 154 17.04 -12.07 -2.96
C GLU A 154 16.02 -11.12 -2.32
N ARG A 155 15.41 -10.23 -3.11
CA ARG A 155 14.38 -9.31 -2.61
C ARG A 155 13.14 -10.05 -2.10
N GLU A 156 12.71 -11.10 -2.78
CA GLU A 156 11.55 -11.90 -2.34
C GLU A 156 11.83 -12.59 -1.01
N LYS A 157 13.05 -13.14 -0.83
CA LYS A 157 13.51 -13.70 0.45
C LYS A 157 13.57 -12.65 1.56
N GLU A 158 14.04 -11.43 1.29
CA GLU A 158 14.04 -10.35 2.28
C GLU A 158 12.62 -9.96 2.74
N ILE A 159 11.66 -9.90 1.81
CA ILE A 159 10.26 -9.60 2.12
C ILE A 159 9.66 -10.72 2.98
N GLU A 160 9.93 -11.99 2.64
CA GLU A 160 9.47 -13.15 3.41
C GLU A 160 10.05 -13.15 4.84
N LEU A 161 11.35 -12.88 4.98
CA LEU A 161 12.01 -12.76 6.27
C LEU A 161 11.52 -11.53 7.07
N GLY A 162 11.31 -10.41 6.40
CA GLY A 162 10.81 -9.17 7.01
C GLY A 162 9.35 -9.28 7.47
N THR A 163 8.52 -10.04 6.76
CA THR A 163 7.14 -10.35 7.18
C THR A 163 7.09 -11.33 8.34
N ALA A 164 8.04 -12.27 8.42
CA ALA A 164 8.23 -13.10 9.62
C ALA A 164 8.62 -12.26 10.86
N GLY A 165 9.39 -11.18 10.67
CA GLY A 165 9.74 -10.22 11.73
C GLY A 165 8.55 -9.41 12.28
N TYR A 166 7.46 -9.27 11.50
CA TYR A 166 6.25 -8.57 11.94
C TYR A 166 5.25 -9.46 12.69
N THR A 167 5.36 -10.79 12.61
CA THR A 167 4.32 -11.69 13.11
C THR A 167 4.67 -12.49 14.35
N VAL A 168 5.94 -12.65 14.76
CA VAL A 168 6.27 -13.27 16.05
C VAL A 168 7.57 -12.71 16.65
N SER A 169 7.46 -11.73 17.56
CA SER A 169 8.23 -11.72 18.81
C SER A 169 7.76 -10.56 19.70
N THR A 170 6.93 -10.90 20.68
CA THR A 170 6.62 -10.07 21.86
C THR A 170 7.88 -9.72 22.69
N GLY A 171 9.07 -10.15 22.27
CA GLY A 171 10.36 -9.85 22.92
C GLY A 171 11.30 -8.92 22.14
N MET A 172 10.97 -8.49 20.91
CA MET A 172 11.83 -7.57 20.12
C MET A 172 11.43 -6.09 20.18
N ALA A 173 10.38 -5.74 20.93
CA ALA A 173 10.04 -4.34 21.21
C ALA A 173 11.17 -3.57 21.94
N THR A 174 12.15 -4.28 22.50
CA THR A 174 13.34 -3.72 23.18
C THR A 174 14.52 -3.42 22.25
N VAL A 175 14.51 -3.84 20.98
CA VAL A 175 15.67 -3.64 20.08
C VAL A 175 15.53 -2.39 19.20
N THR A 176 14.31 -1.94 18.93
CA THR A 176 14.05 -0.71 18.15
C THR A 176 14.10 0.56 18.98
N ALA A 177 13.97 0.47 20.31
CA ALA A 177 14.30 1.56 21.21
C ALA A 177 15.75 1.40 21.65
N SER A 178 16.64 2.31 21.23
CA SER A 178 17.98 2.40 21.80
C SER A 178 17.88 2.38 23.32
N ASN A 179 18.50 1.39 23.99
CA ASN A 179 18.56 1.33 25.45
C ASN A 179 18.92 2.72 25.99
N GLY A 180 18.01 3.36 26.72
CA GLY A 180 18.20 4.73 27.20
C GLY A 180 19.43 4.86 28.10
N VAL A 181 20.03 6.05 28.14
CA VAL A 181 21.16 6.34 29.03
C VAL A 181 20.62 6.59 30.44
N ALA A 182 20.93 5.67 31.36
CA ALA A 182 20.50 5.72 32.76
C ALA A 182 21.51 6.47 33.63
N PHE A 183 21.41 7.80 33.63
CA PHE A 183 22.17 8.62 34.59
C PHE A 183 21.58 8.48 36.00
N PRO A 184 22.43 8.48 37.06
CA PRO A 184 21.97 8.55 38.43
C PRO A 184 21.12 9.82 38.66
N VAL A 185 20.01 9.66 39.35
CA VAL A 185 19.09 10.74 39.73
C VAL A 185 19.47 11.24 41.11
N GLU A 186 19.63 12.56 41.27
CA GLU A 186 19.88 13.15 42.58
C GLU A 186 18.63 13.09 43.48
N ASP A 187 18.86 12.94 44.79
CA ASP A 187 17.79 12.85 45.79
C ASP A 187 16.86 14.07 45.75
N ALA A 188 17.41 15.26 45.47
CA ALA A 188 16.64 16.50 45.33
C ALA A 188 15.57 16.42 44.21
N VAL A 189 15.85 15.73 43.11
CA VAL A 189 14.89 15.53 42.02
C VAL A 189 13.76 14.61 42.48
N THR A 190 14.12 13.48 43.10
CA THR A 190 13.15 12.52 43.61
C THR A 190 12.24 13.14 44.68
N GLU A 191 12.81 13.96 45.58
CA GLU A 191 12.06 14.71 46.58
C GLU A 191 11.13 15.76 45.97
N ALA A 192 11.60 16.52 44.97
CA ALA A 192 10.79 17.53 44.29
C ALA A 192 9.59 16.90 43.54
N VAL A 193 9.83 15.81 42.82
CA VAL A 193 8.77 15.06 42.13
C VAL A 193 7.78 14.47 43.12
N LYS A 194 8.25 13.91 44.24
CA LYS A 194 7.38 13.42 45.31
C LYS A 194 6.52 14.53 45.92
N LYS A 195 7.12 15.68 46.24
CA LYS A 195 6.37 16.86 46.73
C LYS A 195 5.33 17.32 45.72
N MET A 196 5.65 17.30 44.43
CA MET A 196 4.69 17.63 43.37
C MET A 196 3.51 16.66 43.35
N CYS A 197 3.71 15.37 43.58
CA CYS A 197 2.61 14.39 43.70
C CYS A 197 1.74 14.61 44.96
N ASP A 198 2.35 14.95 46.10
CA ASP A 198 1.70 15.01 47.42
C ASP A 198 0.98 16.34 47.75
N SER A 199 0.87 17.28 46.78
CA SER A 199 0.25 18.63 46.89
C SER A 199 1.21 19.82 47.17
N GLY A 200 2.51 19.65 46.95
CA GLY A 200 3.49 20.74 46.92
C GLY A 200 3.52 21.52 45.60
N ASN A 201 4.68 22.10 45.27
CA ASN A 201 4.97 22.78 44.01
C ASN A 201 4.49 21.95 42.82
N ASN A 202 3.79 22.57 41.87
CA ASN A 202 3.20 21.87 40.73
C ASN A 202 4.07 21.92 39.46
N PHE A 203 5.23 22.57 39.52
CA PHE A 203 6.21 22.65 38.43
C PHE A 203 7.59 22.21 38.93
N VAL A 204 8.19 21.23 38.26
CA VAL A 204 9.54 20.72 38.55
C VAL A 204 10.33 20.66 37.26
N GLU A 205 11.38 21.47 37.15
CA GLU A 205 12.33 21.46 36.04
C GLU A 205 13.59 20.68 36.40
N ILE A 206 13.94 19.76 35.53
CA ILE A 206 15.02 18.79 35.68
C ILE A 206 16.02 19.01 34.54
N GLY A 207 17.30 19.06 34.92
CA GLY A 207 18.43 19.14 34.02
C GLY A 207 19.28 17.88 34.03
N ILE A 208 20.26 17.85 33.13
CA ILE A 208 21.38 16.93 33.17
C ILE A 208 22.64 17.77 33.40
N ASP A 209 23.38 17.43 34.44
CA ASP A 209 24.77 17.84 34.60
C ASP A 209 25.62 16.96 33.68
N ILE A 210 26.16 17.58 32.61
CA ILE A 210 26.90 16.89 31.56
C ILE A 210 28.28 16.45 32.04
N ASP A 211 28.88 17.20 32.98
CA ASP A 211 30.24 16.93 33.45
C ASP A 211 30.24 15.79 34.47
N ASN A 212 29.22 15.75 35.34
CA ASN A 212 29.08 14.71 36.37
C ASN A 212 28.16 13.55 35.96
N GLU A 213 27.51 13.63 34.79
CA GLU A 213 26.62 12.60 34.26
C GLU A 213 25.46 12.27 35.23
N LYS A 214 24.81 13.31 35.77
CA LYS A 214 23.71 13.19 36.74
C LYS A 214 22.46 13.93 36.30
N ILE A 215 21.31 13.40 36.69
CA ILE A 215 20.02 14.09 36.57
C ILE A 215 19.84 14.96 37.82
N VAL A 216 19.73 16.27 37.61
CA VAL A 216 19.77 17.29 38.67
C VAL A 216 18.51 18.16 38.66
N LEU A 217 18.13 18.66 39.83
CA LEU A 217 17.01 19.60 39.96
C LEU A 217 17.48 21.00 39.55
N ARG A 218 16.75 21.67 38.65
CA ARG A 218 17.05 23.06 38.25
C ARG A 218 16.12 24.07 38.87
N ASN A 219 14.83 23.78 38.91
CA ASN A 219 13.82 24.69 39.40
C ASN A 219 12.65 23.89 39.98
N GLU A 220 12.09 24.36 41.09
CA GLU A 220 10.79 23.91 41.60
C GLU A 220 9.99 25.14 42.02
N THR A 221 8.77 25.27 41.51
CA THR A 221 7.92 26.42 41.81
C THR A 221 6.44 26.09 41.66
N GLN A 222 5.59 27.02 42.05
CA GLN A 222 4.17 26.98 41.75
C GLN A 222 3.88 27.85 40.54
N ALA A 223 3.18 27.30 39.54
CA ALA A 223 2.87 27.96 38.28
C ALA A 223 1.44 27.62 37.83
N THR A 224 0.78 28.56 37.14
CA THR A 224 -0.43 28.22 36.37
C THR A 224 -0.04 27.66 35.00
N ILE A 225 -0.98 27.06 34.27
CA ILE A 225 -0.69 26.50 32.94
C ILE A 225 -0.21 27.57 31.94
N GLU A 226 -0.66 28.82 32.10
CA GLU A 226 -0.24 29.96 31.28
C GLU A 226 1.17 30.47 31.63
N ASP A 227 1.66 30.18 32.84
CA ASP A 227 2.99 30.57 33.26
C ASP A 227 4.06 29.57 32.84
N VAL A 228 3.68 28.31 32.54
CA VAL A 228 4.60 27.25 32.12
C VAL A 228 5.44 27.69 30.92
N GLU A 229 4.84 28.26 29.86
CA GLU A 229 5.56 28.76 28.68
C GLU A 229 6.69 29.75 29.06
N LYS A 230 6.46 30.61 30.05
CA LYS A 230 7.44 31.62 30.48
C LYS A 230 8.59 31.04 31.29
N LEU A 231 8.40 29.87 31.89
CA LEU A 231 9.40 29.18 32.71
C LEU A 231 10.35 28.32 31.87
N ILE A 232 9.98 27.99 30.63
CA ILE A 232 10.79 27.14 29.74
C ILE A 232 11.94 27.97 29.14
N SER A 233 13.16 27.46 29.26
CA SER A 233 14.35 28.11 28.70
C SER A 233 14.37 28.08 27.17
N LYS A 234 14.75 29.20 26.54
CA LYS A 234 15.03 29.28 25.10
C LYS A 234 16.46 28.85 24.72
N GLU A 235 17.29 28.50 25.70
CA GLU A 235 18.72 28.22 25.48
C GLU A 235 19.16 26.83 25.94
N LEU A 236 18.53 26.29 26.98
CA LEU A 236 18.95 25.04 27.61
C LEU A 236 17.85 23.98 27.50
N PRO A 237 18.17 22.74 27.10
CA PRO A 237 17.24 21.63 27.18
C PRO A 237 16.88 21.31 28.62
N SER A 238 15.64 20.96 28.88
CA SER A 238 15.14 20.54 30.19
C SER A 238 14.01 19.52 30.06
N PHE A 239 13.87 18.73 31.12
CA PHE A 239 12.65 17.94 31.33
C PHE A 239 11.82 18.63 32.39
N ILE A 240 10.51 18.66 32.20
CA ILE A 240 9.62 19.32 33.15
C ILE A 240 8.50 18.36 33.48
N PHE A 241 8.23 18.18 34.76
CA PHE A 241 6.97 17.66 35.22
C PHE A 241 6.10 18.82 35.69
N PHE A 242 4.89 18.91 35.12
CA PHE A 242 3.91 19.91 35.49
C PHE A 242 2.60 19.22 35.89
N ARG A 243 2.16 19.41 37.13
CA ARG A 243 0.86 18.93 37.63
C ARG A 243 -0.20 20.00 37.35
N TRP A 244 -1.11 19.68 36.44
CA TRP A 244 -2.22 20.54 36.09
C TRP A 244 -3.52 20.08 36.77
N ASP A 245 -3.87 20.79 37.83
CA ASP A 245 -5.14 20.63 38.54
C ASP A 245 -6.22 21.42 37.79
N HIS A 246 -7.22 20.74 37.23
CA HIS A 246 -8.26 21.37 36.39
C HIS A 246 -9.59 20.62 36.45
N THR A 247 -10.65 21.31 36.02
CA THR A 247 -12.01 20.75 35.96
C THR A 247 -12.43 20.57 34.51
N HIS A 248 -12.93 19.38 34.16
CA HIS A 248 -13.50 19.07 32.86
C HIS A 248 -14.80 18.28 33.05
N GLU A 249 -15.89 18.68 32.38
CA GLU A 249 -17.23 18.06 32.53
C GLU A 249 -17.65 17.85 34.01
N ASP A 250 -17.49 18.91 34.82
CA ASP A 250 -17.81 18.93 36.26
C ASP A 250 -17.06 17.89 37.13
N LYS A 251 -15.95 17.35 36.62
CA LYS A 251 -15.04 16.46 37.34
C LYS A 251 -13.67 17.12 37.51
N GLU A 252 -13.09 16.96 38.70
CA GLU A 252 -11.73 17.42 38.99
C GLU A 252 -10.70 16.37 38.54
N PHE A 253 -9.66 16.84 37.86
CA PHE A 253 -8.55 16.04 37.36
C PHE A 253 -7.22 16.62 37.84
N LYS A 254 -6.27 15.74 38.13
CA LYS A 254 -4.87 16.08 38.39
C LYS A 254 -4.02 15.42 37.32
N SER A 255 -3.80 16.11 36.21
CA SER A 255 -3.06 15.57 35.08
C SER A 255 -1.60 15.95 35.16
N ILE A 256 -0.70 14.98 35.06
CA ILE A 256 0.74 15.23 35.05
C ILE A 256 1.21 15.28 33.60
N ILE A 257 1.74 16.43 33.19
CA ILE A 257 2.28 16.65 31.86
C ILE A 257 3.80 16.53 31.97
N TYR A 258 4.37 15.61 31.19
CA TYR A 258 5.81 15.49 31.00
C TYR A 258 6.21 16.26 29.74
N ILE A 259 7.03 17.28 29.91
CA ILE A 259 7.49 18.14 28.81
C ILE A 259 8.98 17.90 28.63
N PHE A 260 9.38 17.49 27.44
CA PHE A 260 10.77 17.54 27.01
C PHE A 260 10.97 18.78 26.14
N SER A 261 11.66 19.78 26.70
CA SER A 261 12.05 20.98 25.96
C SER A 261 13.48 20.84 25.46
N CYS A 262 13.69 20.97 24.15
CA CYS A 262 15.01 20.89 23.56
C CYS A 262 15.22 21.96 22.47
N PRO A 263 15.74 23.15 22.86
CA PRO A 263 16.13 24.21 21.93
C PRO A 263 17.00 23.71 20.77
N ASP A 264 16.49 23.84 19.54
CA ASP A 264 17.14 23.35 18.31
C ASP A 264 17.61 24.49 17.38
N GLY A 265 17.31 25.75 17.72
CA GLY A 265 17.62 26.92 16.89
C GLY A 265 16.43 27.45 16.10
N SER A 266 15.29 26.77 16.14
CA SER A 266 14.03 27.25 15.57
C SER A 266 13.36 28.29 16.46
N HIS A 267 12.44 29.08 15.90
CA HIS A 267 11.59 30.03 16.63
C HIS A 267 12.36 30.98 17.60
N GLY A 268 13.58 31.40 17.21
CA GLY A 268 14.40 32.32 18.00
C GLY A 268 15.10 31.70 19.22
N THR A 269 15.08 30.37 19.35
CA THR A 269 15.85 29.66 20.38
C THR A 269 17.33 29.54 20.01
N LYS A 270 18.18 29.32 21.01
CA LYS A 270 19.59 28.99 20.78
C LYS A 270 19.75 27.49 20.77
N SER A 271 20.20 26.96 19.64
CA SER A 271 20.44 25.52 19.47
C SER A 271 21.44 25.00 20.50
N ALA A 272 21.03 24.03 21.31
CA ALA A 272 21.93 23.37 22.25
C ALA A 272 22.97 22.49 21.50
N PRO A 273 24.20 22.33 22.03
CA PRO A 273 25.20 21.45 21.42
C PRO A 273 24.69 20.03 21.18
N VAL A 274 25.12 19.38 20.08
CA VAL A 274 24.67 18.03 19.68
C VAL A 274 24.81 17.02 20.82
N ARG A 275 25.95 17.03 21.53
CA ARG A 275 26.18 16.15 22.69
C ARG A 275 25.10 16.33 23.75
N GLN A 276 24.75 17.57 24.08
CA GLN A 276 23.72 17.87 25.07
C GLN A 276 22.36 17.38 24.60
N ARG A 277 21.94 17.72 23.38
CA ARG A 277 20.64 17.27 22.84
C ARG A 277 20.50 15.74 22.81
N MET A 278 21.58 15.03 22.45
CA MET A 278 21.61 13.58 22.44
C MET A 278 21.44 12.99 23.85
N LEU A 279 22.22 13.48 24.83
CA LEU A 279 22.11 13.02 26.22
C LEU A 279 20.69 13.17 26.77
N TYR A 280 20.08 14.34 26.56
CA TYR A 280 18.70 14.57 26.95
C TYR A 280 17.72 13.64 26.22
N SER A 281 17.87 13.46 24.91
CA SER A 281 16.98 12.58 24.15
C SER A 281 17.06 11.12 24.61
N THR A 282 18.26 10.65 24.98
CA THR A 282 18.48 9.29 25.46
C THR A 282 18.10 9.06 26.93
N SER A 283 18.01 10.12 27.73
CA SER A 283 17.69 10.03 29.16
C SER A 283 16.20 10.26 29.49
N LYS A 284 15.34 10.49 28.48
CA LYS A 284 13.88 10.65 28.66
C LYS A 284 13.26 9.57 29.54
N GLY A 285 13.51 8.30 29.21
CA GLY A 285 12.97 7.17 29.96
C GLY A 285 13.48 7.10 31.40
N ALA A 286 14.74 7.47 31.65
CA ALA A 286 15.31 7.50 33.01
C ALA A 286 14.61 8.56 33.88
N VAL A 287 14.32 9.73 33.32
CA VAL A 287 13.58 10.80 34.03
C VAL A 287 12.12 10.43 34.23
N GLU A 288 11.47 9.81 33.23
CA GLU A 288 10.11 9.32 33.36
C GLU A 288 9.96 8.29 34.49
N ASN A 289 10.93 7.38 34.62
CA ASN A 289 10.93 6.36 35.68
C ASN A 289 10.94 6.96 37.08
N VAL A 290 11.48 8.17 37.27
CA VAL A 290 11.43 8.87 38.58
C VAL A 290 10.00 9.12 39.02
N LEU A 291 9.11 9.46 38.07
CA LEU A 291 7.69 9.65 38.34
C LEU A 291 7.01 8.31 38.66
N THR A 292 7.29 7.28 37.86
CA THR A 292 6.71 5.94 38.06
C THR A 292 7.10 5.32 39.40
N GLN A 293 8.34 5.55 39.86
CA GLN A 293 8.79 5.11 41.19
C GLN A 293 8.01 5.78 42.34
N ASN A 294 7.39 6.94 42.10
CA ASN A 294 6.50 7.62 43.04
C ASN A 294 5.02 7.19 42.90
N ASN A 295 4.73 6.08 42.21
CA ASN A 295 3.38 5.60 41.90
C ASN A 295 2.49 6.63 41.18
N ALA A 296 3.11 7.52 40.40
CA ALA A 296 2.42 8.48 39.56
C ALA A 296 2.65 8.16 38.08
N GLU A 297 1.66 8.46 37.25
CA GLU A 297 1.70 8.22 35.82
C GLU A 297 1.67 9.54 35.04
N VAL A 298 2.38 9.58 33.91
CA VAL A 298 2.32 10.71 32.99
C VAL A 298 1.01 10.65 32.21
N THR A 299 0.20 11.69 32.31
CA THR A 299 -1.06 11.82 31.56
C THR A 299 -0.81 12.21 30.10
N LEU A 300 0.12 13.14 29.88
CA LEU A 300 0.47 13.61 28.54
C LEU A 300 1.98 13.82 28.42
N LYS A 301 2.57 13.30 27.34
CA LYS A 301 3.95 13.60 26.95
C LYS A 301 3.96 14.63 25.84
N VAL A 302 4.74 15.68 26.01
CA VAL A 302 4.90 16.75 25.03
C VAL A 302 6.39 16.95 24.76
N GLU A 303 6.76 17.02 23.50
CA GLU A 303 8.11 17.39 23.08
C GLU A 303 8.01 18.72 22.35
N ILE A 304 8.82 19.69 22.76
CA ILE A 304 8.83 21.04 22.20
C ILE A 304 10.26 21.48 21.91
N ASN A 305 10.42 22.30 20.89
CA ASN A 305 11.72 22.88 20.53
C ASN A 305 11.82 24.34 20.98
N SER A 306 10.68 25.01 21.14
CA SER A 306 10.56 26.36 21.66
C SER A 306 9.47 26.44 22.72
N PRO A 307 9.58 27.34 23.73
CA PRO A 307 8.47 27.64 24.62
C PRO A 307 7.19 28.01 23.88
N ASP A 308 7.33 28.68 22.73
CA ASP A 308 6.20 29.12 21.91
C ASP A 308 5.36 27.93 21.38
N ASP A 309 5.90 26.71 21.34
CA ASP A 309 5.18 25.48 20.93
C ASP A 309 4.26 24.95 22.06
N PHE A 310 4.41 25.45 23.28
CA PHE A 310 3.57 25.08 24.42
C PHE A 310 2.22 25.82 24.34
N LYS A 311 1.28 25.29 23.54
CA LYS A 311 -0.06 25.87 23.41
C LYS A 311 -1.05 25.22 24.37
N VAL A 312 -1.60 26.03 25.29
CA VAL A 312 -2.55 25.59 26.33
C VAL A 312 -3.77 24.89 25.73
N ASP A 313 -4.33 25.42 24.64
CA ASP A 313 -5.52 24.84 24.01
C ASP A 313 -5.25 23.46 23.38
N GLU A 314 -4.09 23.27 22.75
CA GLU A 314 -3.70 21.97 22.21
C GLU A 314 -3.46 20.94 23.31
N ILE A 315 -2.94 21.36 24.47
CA ILE A 315 -2.74 20.48 25.63
C ILE A 315 -4.09 20.05 26.20
N LYS A 316 -5.05 20.98 26.29
CA LYS A 316 -6.43 20.68 26.70
C LYS A 316 -7.05 19.64 25.78
N ASP A 317 -6.96 19.84 24.47
CA ASP A 317 -7.52 18.92 23.47
C ASP A 317 -6.81 17.56 23.47
N LYS A 318 -5.51 17.50 23.78
CA LYS A 318 -4.78 16.22 23.89
C LYS A 318 -5.16 15.42 25.14
N ILE A 319 -5.42 16.10 26.26
CA ILE A 319 -5.83 15.45 27.52
C ILE A 319 -7.32 15.07 27.46
N HIS A 320 -8.15 15.93 26.85
CA HIS A 320 -9.59 15.74 26.68
C HIS A 320 -9.97 15.88 25.19
N PRO A 321 -9.77 14.82 24.39
CA PRO A 321 -10.05 14.87 22.96
C PRO A 321 -11.50 15.27 22.67
N PRO A 322 -11.72 16.25 21.78
CA PRO A 322 -13.07 16.56 21.34
C PRO A 322 -13.68 15.32 20.64
N PRO A 323 -15.02 15.16 20.69
CA PRO A 323 -15.68 14.06 20.03
C PRO A 323 -15.33 14.03 18.54
N VAL A 324 -15.00 12.84 18.02
CA VAL A 324 -14.59 12.66 16.62
C VAL A 324 -15.67 13.23 15.71
N GLU A 325 -15.36 14.31 14.99
CA GLU A 325 -16.27 14.86 14.02
C GLU A 325 -16.51 13.83 12.91
N GLU A 326 -17.77 13.44 12.69
CA GLU A 326 -18.14 12.59 11.57
C GLU A 326 -17.78 13.30 10.27
N LYS A 327 -16.85 12.71 9.50
CA LYS A 327 -16.48 13.22 8.18
C LYS A 327 -17.72 13.29 7.30
N LYS A 328 -18.26 14.50 7.11
CA LYS A 328 -19.40 14.73 6.24
C LYS A 328 -19.03 14.32 4.81
N MET A 329 -19.63 13.25 4.33
CA MET A 329 -19.47 12.84 2.94
C MET A 329 -20.14 13.87 2.03
N PHE A 330 -19.43 14.31 0.99
CA PHE A 330 -20.04 15.11 -0.07
C PHE A 330 -21.17 14.32 -0.73
N ALA A 331 -22.30 14.98 -0.96
CA ALA A 331 -23.42 14.37 -1.66
C ALA A 331 -22.98 13.96 -3.07
N LYS A 332 -23.27 12.70 -3.44
CA LYS A 332 -23.07 12.25 -4.83
C LYS A 332 -23.90 13.13 -5.77
N PRO A 333 -23.40 13.48 -6.97
CA PRO A 333 -24.18 14.21 -7.96
C PRO A 333 -25.52 13.53 -8.23
N LYS A 334 -26.59 14.31 -8.47
CA LYS A 334 -27.90 13.76 -8.83
C LYS A 334 -27.76 12.93 -10.13
N PRO A 335 -28.26 11.68 -10.18
CA PRO A 335 -28.24 10.90 -11.41
C PRO A 335 -29.05 11.60 -12.50
N LYS A 336 -28.52 11.64 -13.73
CA LYS A 336 -29.13 12.36 -14.87
C LYS A 336 -30.52 11.84 -15.25
N PHE A 337 -30.88 10.62 -14.84
CA PHE A 337 -32.18 10.03 -15.10
C PHE A 337 -32.71 9.39 -13.82
N ALA A 338 -33.82 9.92 -13.30
CA ALA A 338 -34.64 9.20 -12.35
C ALA A 338 -35.20 7.96 -13.07
N ARG A 339 -34.96 6.77 -12.54
CA ARG A 339 -35.72 5.57 -12.96
C ARG A 339 -37.20 5.90 -12.79
N LYS A 340 -37.92 6.06 -13.91
CA LYS A 340 -39.39 6.07 -13.88
C LYS A 340 -39.81 4.68 -13.35
N LYS A 341 -40.49 4.67 -12.21
CA LYS A 341 -41.16 3.47 -11.70
C LYS A 341 -42.33 3.11 -12.60
#